data_AF-A0A1G1ZKK7-F1
#
_entry.id   AF-A0A1G1ZKK7-F1
#
_cell.length_a   1.000
_cell.length_b   1.000
_cell.length_c   1.000
_cell.angle_alpha   90.00
_cell.angle_beta   90.00
_cell.angle_gamma   90.00
#
_symmetry.space_group_name_H-M   'P 1'
#
loop_
_entity.id
_entity.type
_entity.pdbx_description
1 polymer ?
#
loop_
_entity_poly.entity_id
_entity_poly.type
_entity_poly.pdbx_seq_one_letter_code
_entity_poly.pdbx_strand_id
1 'polypeptide(L)' 'MKKLITISLLSLFIVAGLANLAEAAVRVRSYYKPSTGRYVMPSYRTSPNKTKLDNYSTKGNYNPYTGKKGYINPYQYQW' A
#
# COMPACT_ATOMS: atom_id res chain seq x y z
N MET A 1 -20.96 -15.45 38.13
CA MET A 1 -21.12 -15.85 36.71
C MET A 1 -21.12 -14.66 35.76
N LYS A 2 -22.07 -13.71 35.88
CA LYS A 2 -22.14 -12.52 34.99
C LYS A 2 -20.84 -11.70 34.90
N LYS A 3 -20.16 -11.46 36.03
CA LYS A 3 -18.88 -10.72 36.09
C LYS A 3 -17.70 -11.43 35.40
N LEU A 4 -17.68 -12.77 35.42
CA LEU A 4 -16.65 -13.57 34.75
C LEU A 4 -16.89 -13.59 33.23
N ILE A 5 -18.16 -13.66 32.83
CA ILE A 5 -18.56 -13.54 31.42
C ILE A 5 -18.17 -12.16 30.87
N THR A 6 -18.41 -11.07 31.61
CA THR A 6 -18.04 -9.72 31.16
C THR A 6 -16.52 -9.53 31.02
N ILE A 7 -15.72 -10.13 31.90
CA ILE A 7 -14.25 -10.05 31.81
C ILE A 7 -13.74 -10.84 30.60
N SER A 8 -14.29 -12.05 30.38
CA SER A 8 -13.96 -12.87 29.22
C SER A 8 -14.34 -12.18 27.89
N LEU A 9 -15.48 -11.50 27.86
CA LEU A 9 -15.88 -10.71 26.69
C LEU A 9 -14.96 -9.52 26.45
N LEU A 10 -14.49 -8.85 27.50
CA LEU A 10 -13.59 -7.70 27.38
C LEU A 10 -12.18 -8.12 26.93
N SER A 11 -11.64 -9.23 27.45
CA SER A 11 -10.34 -9.75 27.03
C SER A 11 -10.36 -10.21 25.57
N LEU A 12 -11.46 -10.83 25.12
CA LEU A 12 -11.64 -11.20 23.72
C LEU A 12 -11.66 -9.97 22.80
N PHE A 13 -12.26 -8.86 23.26
CA PHE A 13 -12.28 -7.59 22.53
C PHE A 13 -10.89 -6.98 22.37
N ILE A 14 -10.05 -7.04 23.40
CA ILE A 14 -8.67 -6.54 23.37
C ILE A 14 -7.80 -7.36 22.40
N VAL A 15 -7.90 -8.69 22.44
CA VAL A 15 -7.15 -9.57 21.53
C VAL A 15 -7.56 -9.35 20.07
N ALA A 16 -8.85 -9.14 19.80
CA ALA A 16 -9.34 -8.82 18.47
C ALA A 16 -8.76 -7.49 17.93
N GLY A 17 -8.50 -6.50 18.81
CA GLY A 17 -7.92 -5.21 18.44
C GLY A 17 -6.46 -5.27 17.96
N LEU A 18 -5.69 -6.30 18.36
CA LEU A 18 -4.28 -6.44 18.02
C LEU A 18 -4.02 -7.21 16.70
N ALA A 19 -5.06 -7.75 16.06
CA ALA A 19 -4.94 -8.70 14.96
C ALA A 19 -4.49 -8.12 13.59
N ASN A 20 -4.14 -6.82 13.50
CA ASN A 20 -3.91 -6.14 12.23
C ASN A 20 -2.51 -5.51 12.05
N LEU A 21 -1.47 -6.07 12.67
CA LEU A 21 -0.09 -5.62 12.44
C LEU A 21 0.56 -6.37 11.26
N ALA A 22 0.01 -6.20 10.05
CA ALA A 22 0.64 -6.72 8.84
C ALA A 22 1.65 -5.70 8.29
N GLU A 23 2.93 -5.82 8.68
CA GLU A 23 4.01 -5.03 8.10
C GLU A 23 4.40 -5.62 6.74
N ALA A 24 4.14 -4.88 5.66
CA ALA A 24 4.37 -5.32 4.28
C ALA A 24 5.47 -4.49 3.60
N ALA A 25 6.57 -4.21 4.29
CA ALA A 25 7.72 -3.50 3.73
C ALA A 25 8.77 -4.49 3.15
N VAL A 26 9.24 -4.21 1.93
CA VAL A 26 10.26 -4.97 1.21
C VAL A 26 11.49 -4.11 1.00
N ARG A 27 12.68 -4.66 1.30
CA ARG A 27 13.96 -4.00 1.07
C ARG A 27 14.34 -4.04 -0.42
N VAL A 28 14.56 -2.86 -0.99
CA VAL A 28 15.13 -2.64 -2.31
C VAL A 28 16.64 -2.61 -2.19
N ARG A 29 17.34 -3.46 -2.95
CA ARG A 29 18.81 -3.47 -2.99
C ARG A 29 19.33 -2.23 -3.69
N SER A 30 20.52 -1.80 -3.30
CA SER A 30 21.24 -0.77 -4.04
C SER A 30 21.61 -1.23 -5.43
N TYR A 31 21.74 -0.29 -6.36
CA TYR A 31 22.23 -0.56 -7.70
C TYR A 31 22.80 0.72 -8.33
N TYR A 32 23.66 0.55 -9.33
CA TYR A 32 24.07 1.66 -10.18
C TYR A 32 23.02 1.87 -11.27
N LYS A 33 22.52 3.11 -11.43
CA LYS A 33 21.50 3.46 -12.41
C LYS A 33 22.18 4.07 -13.65
N PRO A 34 22.38 3.31 -14.75
CA PRO A 34 23.20 3.76 -15.87
C PRO A 34 22.64 4.99 -16.57
N SER A 35 21.30 5.09 -16.68
CA SER A 35 20.65 6.24 -17.32
C SER A 35 20.93 7.59 -16.67
N THR A 36 21.28 7.58 -15.38
CA THR A 36 21.66 8.79 -14.65
C THR A 36 23.13 8.81 -14.24
N GLY A 37 23.86 7.71 -14.44
CA GLY A 37 25.24 7.53 -13.97
C GLY A 37 25.42 7.60 -12.45
N ARG A 38 24.39 7.29 -11.65
CA ARG A 38 24.40 7.47 -10.20
C ARG A 38 24.17 6.16 -9.45
N TYR A 39 24.84 6.01 -8.31
CA TYR A 39 24.54 4.94 -7.36
C TYR A 39 23.25 5.26 -6.59
N VAL A 40 22.35 4.29 -6.55
CA VAL A 40 21.09 4.34 -5.80
C VAL A 40 21.27 3.50 -4.53
N MET A 41 21.14 4.16 -3.37
CA MET A 41 21.24 3.49 -2.07
C MET A 41 20.05 2.55 -1.81
N PRO A 42 20.20 1.54 -0.93
CA PRO A 42 19.08 0.67 -0.56
C PRO A 42 17.95 1.46 0.10
N SER A 43 16.70 1.07 -0.15
CA SER A 43 15.50 1.68 0.46
C SER A 43 14.47 0.61 0.82
N TYR A 44 13.42 0.98 1.54
CA TYR A 44 12.26 0.12 1.76
C TYR A 44 11.07 0.62 0.94
N ARG A 45 10.27 -0.30 0.42
CA ARG A 45 9.03 0.00 -0.31
C ARG A 45 7.92 -0.95 0.15
N THR A 46 6.67 -0.59 -0.06
CA THR A 46 5.55 -1.50 0.14
C THR A 46 5.66 -2.73 -0.76
N SER A 47 5.24 -3.88 -0.24
CA SER A 47 5.16 -5.15 -0.96
C SER A 47 4.36 -4.96 -2.25
N PRO A 48 4.90 -5.40 -3.40
CA PRO A 48 4.14 -5.33 -4.64
C PRO A 48 2.94 -6.25 -4.55
N ASN A 49 1.80 -5.81 -5.06
CA ASN A 49 0.61 -6.65 -5.23
C ASN A 49 0.26 -6.73 -6.74
N LYS A 50 -0.75 -7.54 -7.07
CA LYS A 50 -1.22 -7.73 -8.46
C LYS A 50 -2.40 -6.83 -8.82
N THR A 51 -2.72 -5.84 -7.98
CA THR A 51 -3.77 -4.87 -8.28
C THR A 51 -3.16 -3.60 -8.85
N LYS A 52 -3.93 -2.92 -9.69
CA LYS A 52 -3.59 -1.56 -10.15
C LYS A 52 -4.38 -0.53 -9.35
N LEU A 53 -5.38 -0.94 -8.56
CA LEU A 53 -6.38 -0.07 -7.94
C LEU A 53 -5.80 0.96 -6.97
N ASP A 54 -4.64 0.65 -6.41
CA ASP A 54 -3.88 1.45 -5.45
C ASP A 54 -2.79 2.31 -6.11
N ASN A 55 -2.61 2.24 -7.43
CA ASN A 55 -1.70 3.16 -8.13
C ASN A 55 -2.29 4.57 -8.15
N TYR A 56 -1.42 5.57 -7.97
CA TYR A 56 -1.79 6.99 -8.01
C TYR A 56 -2.41 7.41 -9.37
N SER A 57 -2.14 6.63 -10.42
CA SER A 57 -2.65 6.82 -11.77
C SER A 57 -3.96 6.08 -12.04
N THR A 58 -4.67 5.50 -11.06
CA THR A 58 -5.80 4.61 -11.36
C THR A 58 -7.16 5.28 -11.38
N LYS A 59 -7.39 6.34 -10.60
CA LYS A 59 -8.62 7.14 -10.72
C LYS A 59 -8.45 8.52 -10.13
N GLY A 60 -9.08 9.51 -10.75
CA GLY A 60 -9.33 10.82 -10.13
C GLY A 60 -8.19 11.84 -10.21
N ASN A 61 -7.03 11.49 -10.74
CA ASN A 61 -5.95 12.46 -10.94
C ASN A 61 -6.17 13.30 -12.21
N TYR A 62 -6.51 14.58 -12.08
CA TYR A 62 -6.60 15.51 -13.20
C TYR A 62 -5.52 16.57 -13.07
N ASN A 63 -4.88 16.92 -14.18
CA ASN A 63 -3.98 18.06 -14.20
C ASN A 63 -4.81 19.35 -14.00
N PRO A 64 -4.60 20.14 -12.93
CA PRO A 64 -5.42 21.32 -12.63
C PRO A 64 -5.26 22.45 -13.65
N TYR A 65 -4.16 22.49 -14.39
CA TYR A 65 -3.87 23.54 -15.37
C TYR A 65 -4.40 23.24 -16.76
N THR A 66 -4.59 21.95 -17.10
CA THR A 66 -4.98 21.54 -18.46
C THR A 66 -6.27 20.74 -18.50
N GLY A 67 -6.82 20.33 -17.35
CA GLY A 67 -8.01 19.48 -17.25
C GLY A 67 -7.84 18.06 -17.79
N LYS A 68 -6.64 17.70 -18.26
CA LYS A 68 -6.36 16.38 -18.83
C LYS A 68 -6.34 15.32 -17.72
N LYS A 69 -6.89 14.15 -18.05
CA LYS A 69 -6.86 12.97 -17.18
C LYS A 69 -5.41 12.49 -17.01
N GLY A 70 -4.91 12.52 -15.78
CA GLY A 70 -3.66 11.89 -15.34
C GLY A 70 -3.86 10.50 -14.72
N TYR A 71 -5.08 9.97 -14.80
CA TYR A 71 -5.39 8.58 -14.45
C TYR A 71 -5.80 7.77 -15.68
N ILE A 72 -5.52 6.47 -15.62
CA ILE A 72 -5.83 5.46 -16.62
C ILE A 72 -6.85 4.51 -15.99
N ASN A 73 -7.88 4.13 -16.75
CA ASN A 73 -8.85 3.15 -16.28
C ASN A 73 -8.13 1.79 -16.08
N PRO A 74 -8.17 1.20 -14.87
CA PRO A 74 -7.42 -0.01 -14.55
C PRO A 74 -7.90 -1.25 -15.33
N TYR A 75 -9.12 -1.20 -15.88
CA TYR A 75 -9.76 -2.28 -16.65
C TYR A 75 -9.65 -2.09 -18.16
N GLN A 76 -9.07 -0.98 -18.64
CA GLN A 76 -8.80 -0.86 -20.07
C GLN A 76 -7.62 -1.78 -20.42
N TYR A 77 -7.86 -2.72 -21.32
CA TYR A 77 -6.81 -3.54 -21.91
C TYR A 77 -5.87 -2.63 -22.71
N GLN A 78 -4.59 -2.64 -22.35
CA GLN A 78 -3.53 -2.10 -23.19
C GLN A 78 -3.09 -3.24 -24.11
N TRP A 79 -3.47 -3.17 -25.39
CA TRP A 79 -2.87 -3.99 -26.45
C TRP A 79 -1.55 -3.35 -26.88
#